data_AF-A0A7W9DHV5-F1
#
_entry.id   AF-A0A7W9DHV5-F1
#
_cell.length_a   1.000
_cell.length_b   1.000
_cell.length_c   1.000
_cell.angle_alpha   90.00
_cell.angle_beta   90.00
_cell.angle_gamma   90.00
#
_symmetry.space_group_name_H-M   'P 1'
#
loop_
_entity.id
_entity.type
_entity.pdbx_description
1 polymer ?
#
loop_
_entity_poly.entity_id
_entity_poly.type
_entity_poly.pdbx_seq_one_letter_code
_entity_poly.pdbx_strand_id
1 'polypeptide(L)'
;MAMRARAIAPPAPPPAPKKRVRHGLACNVVSILSKSAAVQEEIDHAMRQPLTDLHRIESCLRYWTAFVQIKCHQAPHEAWSPLCEAINIGLLLCEDGIGAEYQELFIEAQEAIFRASARGFRLGTFRLDGPAIATIPQALVVADAQLEVALRGDLARAERTMIERINEGNFFKAAPLAA
;
A
#
# COMPACT_ATOMS: atom_id res chain seq x y z
N MET A 1 -5.67 69.44 70.10
CA MET A 1 -5.08 68.28 69.39
C MET A 1 -6.17 67.22 69.25
N ALA A 2 -6.88 67.17 68.12
CA ALA A 2 -8.02 66.27 67.91
C ALA A 2 -7.71 65.33 66.74
N MET A 3 -7.49 64.05 67.04
CA MET A 3 -7.33 62.99 66.04
C MET A 3 -8.71 62.58 65.49
N ARG A 4 -8.90 62.71 64.18
CA ARG A 4 -10.06 62.20 63.44
C ARG A 4 -9.90 60.70 63.20
N ALA A 5 -10.82 59.90 63.73
CA ALA A 5 -10.95 58.49 63.36
C ALA A 5 -11.56 58.37 61.95
N ARG A 6 -10.86 57.68 61.04
CA ARG A 6 -11.36 57.30 59.71
C ARG A 6 -12.21 56.04 59.85
N ALA A 7 -13.48 56.12 59.43
CA ALA A 7 -14.34 54.94 59.30
C ALA A 7 -13.86 54.03 58.15
N ILE A 8 -13.68 52.75 58.44
CA ILE A 8 -13.34 51.70 57.47
C ILE A 8 -14.66 51.18 56.89
N ALA A 9 -14.82 51.24 55.57
CA ALA A 9 -15.98 50.69 54.86
C ALA A 9 -15.96 49.15 54.89
N PRO A 10 -17.12 48.48 55.00
CA PRO A 10 -17.18 47.02 55.01
C PRO A 10 -16.80 46.41 53.64
N PRO A 11 -16.18 45.22 53.61
CA PRO A 11 -15.76 44.56 52.38
C PRO A 11 -16.95 44.11 51.54
N ALA A 12 -16.82 44.25 50.21
CA ALA A 12 -17.85 43.85 49.24
C ALA A 12 -18.12 42.33 49.25
N PRO A 13 -19.36 41.89 49.01
CA PRO A 13 -19.70 40.47 48.97
C PRO A 13 -19.05 39.76 47.76
N PRO A 14 -18.68 38.48 47.90
CA PRO A 14 -18.06 37.72 46.82
C PRO A 14 -19.01 37.51 45.63
N PRO A 15 -18.50 37.46 44.39
CA PRO A 15 -19.32 37.28 43.20
C PRO A 15 -19.95 35.88 43.16
N ALA A 16 -21.21 35.81 42.73
CA ALA A 16 -21.98 34.58 42.62
C ALA A 16 -21.31 33.54 41.68
N PRO A 17 -21.46 32.22 41.96
CA PRO A 17 -20.87 31.17 41.13
C PRO A 17 -21.48 31.17 39.73
N LYS A 18 -20.63 31.33 38.71
CA LYS A 18 -21.02 31.23 37.29
C LYS A 18 -21.54 29.81 37.02
N LYS A 19 -22.80 29.69 36.60
CA LYS A 19 -23.38 28.42 36.11
C LYS A 19 -22.50 27.87 34.98
N ARG A 20 -21.81 26.74 35.22
CA ARG A 20 -21.14 25.98 34.16
C ARG A 20 -22.22 25.46 33.21
N VAL A 21 -22.24 26.04 32.01
CA VAL A 21 -23.00 25.54 30.87
C VAL A 21 -22.40 24.17 30.49
N ARG A 22 -23.02 23.07 30.89
CA ARG A 22 -22.75 21.74 30.34
C ARG A 22 -23.43 21.68 28.97
N HIS A 23 -22.80 22.16 27.91
CA HIS A 23 -23.30 21.99 26.55
C HIS A 23 -22.21 21.32 25.70
N GLY A 24 -22.54 20.20 25.06
CA GLY A 24 -21.97 19.86 23.75
C GLY A 24 -21.05 18.64 23.62
N LEU A 25 -20.44 18.09 24.66
CA LEU A 25 -19.42 17.03 24.45
C LEU A 25 -20.00 15.70 23.94
N ALA A 26 -21.12 15.24 24.50
CA ALA A 26 -21.71 13.94 24.14
C ALA A 26 -22.31 13.92 22.72
N CYS A 27 -22.88 15.04 22.26
CA CYS A 27 -23.47 15.15 20.92
C CYS A 27 -22.40 15.14 19.82
N ASN A 28 -21.23 15.73 20.08
CA ASN A 28 -20.11 15.74 19.13
C ASN A 28 -19.49 14.35 18.94
N VAL A 29 -19.30 13.56 20.00
CA VAL A 29 -18.69 12.23 19.89
C VAL A 29 -19.58 11.27 19.10
N VAL A 30 -20.89 11.26 19.35
CA VAL A 30 -21.84 10.42 18.61
C VAL A 30 -21.90 10.80 17.12
N SER A 31 -21.87 12.10 16.80
CA SER A 31 -21.82 12.58 15.41
C SER A 31 -20.51 12.23 14.70
N ILE A 32 -19.38 12.22 15.41
CA ILE A 32 -18.08 11.80 14.85
C ILE A 32 -18.07 10.30 14.59
N LEU A 33 -18.57 9.49 15.54
CA LEU A 33 -18.62 8.03 15.40
C LEU A 33 -19.55 7.60 14.26
N SER A 34 -20.73 8.23 14.11
CA SER A 34 -21.63 7.93 12.99
C SER A 34 -21.05 8.33 11.64
N LYS A 35 -20.35 9.47 11.55
CA LYS A 35 -19.61 9.86 10.34
C LYS A 35 -18.49 8.86 10.02
N SER A 36 -17.77 8.39 11.04
CA SER A 36 -16.71 7.40 10.82
C SER A 36 -17.24 6.05 10.33
N ALA A 37 -18.42 5.62 10.81
CA ALA A 37 -19.06 4.40 10.35
C ALA A 37 -19.52 4.52 8.89
N ALA A 38 -20.15 5.64 8.52
CA ALA A 38 -20.57 5.89 7.14
C ALA A 38 -19.38 5.93 6.17
N VAL A 39 -18.28 6.59 6.55
CA VAL A 39 -17.04 6.60 5.76
C VAL A 39 -16.47 5.19 5.62
N GLN A 40 -16.51 4.38 6.69
CA GLN A 40 -16.03 3.00 6.63
C GLN A 40 -16.88 2.15 5.68
N GLU A 41 -18.21 2.32 5.68
CA GLU A 41 -19.10 1.62 4.73
C GLU A 41 -18.82 2.02 3.28
N GLU A 42 -18.55 3.30 3.01
CA GLU A 42 -18.16 3.77 1.68
C GLU A 42 -16.83 3.16 1.22
N ILE A 43 -15.84 3.09 2.11
CA ILE A 43 -14.56 2.44 1.84
C ILE A 43 -14.76 0.95 1.56
N ASP A 44 -15.50 0.24 2.42
CA ASP A 44 -15.76 -1.19 2.27
C ASP A 44 -16.50 -1.48 0.96
N HIS A 45 -17.45 -0.63 0.59
CA HIS A 45 -18.14 -0.72 -0.68
C HIS A 45 -17.18 -0.53 -1.85
N ALA A 46 -16.31 0.49 -1.80
CA ALA A 46 -15.30 0.74 -2.83
C ALA A 46 -14.28 -0.42 -2.94
N MET A 47 -13.91 -1.06 -1.83
CA MET A 47 -12.99 -2.20 -1.82
C MET A 47 -13.58 -3.46 -2.46
N ARG A 48 -14.91 -3.62 -2.45
CA ARG A 48 -15.60 -4.73 -3.13
C ARG A 48 -15.85 -4.47 -4.62
N GLN A 49 -15.51 -3.29 -5.12
CA GLN A 49 -15.63 -3.00 -6.54
C GLN A 49 -14.49 -3.67 -7.33
N PRO A 50 -14.75 -4.10 -8.57
CA PRO A 50 -13.70 -4.48 -9.50
C PRO A 50 -12.70 -3.33 -9.74
N LEU A 51 -11.52 -3.70 -10.20
CA LEU A 51 -10.57 -2.75 -10.77
C LEU A 51 -11.20 -2.00 -11.95
N THR A 52 -10.87 -0.72 -12.11
CA THR A 52 -11.26 0.00 -13.32
C THR A 52 -10.46 -0.53 -14.51
N ASP A 53 -11.05 -0.50 -15.71
CA ASP A 53 -10.33 -0.91 -16.93
C ASP A 53 -9.02 -0.14 -17.10
N LEU A 54 -9.03 1.17 -16.78
CA LEU A 54 -7.83 2.00 -16.85
C LEU A 54 -6.74 1.49 -15.89
N HIS A 55 -7.07 1.22 -14.62
CA HIS A 55 -6.08 0.76 -13.65
C HIS A 55 -5.52 -0.62 -14.02
N ARG A 56 -6.37 -1.53 -14.52
CA ARG A 56 -5.90 -2.83 -15.04
C ARG A 56 -4.94 -2.64 -16.21
N ILE A 57 -5.33 -1.85 -17.22
CA ILE A 57 -4.52 -1.61 -18.43
C ILE A 57 -3.19 -0.94 -18.09
N GLU A 58 -3.20 0.07 -17.20
CA GLU A 58 -1.99 0.74 -16.74
C GLU A 58 -1.03 -0.24 -16.05
N SER A 59 -1.56 -1.08 -15.16
CA SER A 59 -0.78 -2.14 -14.50
C SER A 59 -0.16 -3.11 -15.51
N CYS A 60 -0.98 -3.66 -16.42
CA CYS A 60 -0.54 -4.57 -17.48
C CYS A 60 0.56 -3.94 -18.35
N LEU A 61 0.31 -2.74 -18.87
CA LEU A 61 1.25 -2.05 -19.75
C LEU A 61 2.58 -1.80 -19.05
N ARG A 62 2.54 -1.43 -17.77
CA ARG A 62 3.73 -1.11 -16.96
C ARG A 62 4.69 -2.31 -16.86
N TYR A 63 4.21 -3.49 -16.48
CA TYR A 63 5.09 -4.65 -16.34
C TYR A 63 5.46 -5.31 -17.68
N TRP A 64 4.59 -5.29 -18.69
CA TRP A 64 4.94 -5.79 -20.03
C TRP A 64 6.00 -4.91 -20.70
N THR A 65 5.92 -3.58 -20.54
CA THR A 65 6.94 -2.66 -21.05
C THR A 65 8.28 -2.93 -20.38
N ALA A 66 8.30 -3.08 -19.05
CA ALA A 66 9.49 -3.47 -18.29
C ALA A 66 10.09 -4.78 -18.81
N PHE A 67 9.27 -5.83 -18.97
CA PHE A 67 9.72 -7.11 -19.51
C PHE A 67 10.38 -6.98 -20.88
N VAL A 68 9.76 -6.25 -21.81
CA VAL A 68 10.30 -6.03 -23.16
C VAL A 68 11.61 -5.25 -23.12
N GLN A 69 11.70 -4.20 -22.30
CA GLN A 69 12.93 -3.43 -22.13
C GLN A 69 14.09 -4.30 -21.62
N ILE A 70 13.84 -5.17 -20.63
CA ILE A 70 14.87 -6.06 -20.09
C ILE A 70 15.27 -7.11 -21.12
N LYS A 71 14.29 -7.71 -21.81
CA LYS A 71 14.53 -8.70 -22.87
C LYS A 71 15.35 -8.13 -24.03
N CYS A 72 15.12 -6.88 -24.40
CA CYS A 72 15.81 -6.20 -25.50
C CYS A 72 17.13 -5.54 -25.10
N HIS A 73 17.62 -5.72 -23.87
CA HIS A 73 18.87 -5.12 -23.37
C HIS A 73 18.84 -3.58 -23.30
N GLN A 74 17.65 -3.00 -23.20
CA GLN A 74 17.42 -1.56 -23.13
C GLN A 74 16.98 -1.11 -21.73
N ALA A 75 16.87 -2.04 -20.79
CA ALA A 75 16.40 -1.75 -19.44
C ALA A 75 17.48 -1.04 -18.62
N PRO A 76 17.19 0.16 -18.11
CA PRO A 76 17.90 0.67 -16.94
C PRO A 76 17.49 -0.17 -15.71
N HIS A 77 18.24 -0.05 -14.61
CA HIS A 77 18.00 -0.83 -13.39
C HIS A 77 16.56 -0.72 -12.88
N GLU A 78 15.96 0.45 -13.04
CA GLU A 78 14.60 0.81 -12.60
C GLU A 78 13.51 -0.01 -13.32
N ALA A 79 13.78 -0.50 -14.53
CA ALA A 79 12.82 -1.31 -15.29
C ALA A 79 12.57 -2.68 -14.67
N TRP A 80 13.37 -3.12 -13.69
CA TRP A 80 13.13 -4.36 -12.96
C TRP A 80 12.03 -4.23 -11.92
N SER A 81 11.80 -3.04 -11.37
CA SER A 81 10.84 -2.85 -10.27
C SER A 81 9.41 -3.24 -10.65
N PRO A 82 8.85 -2.77 -11.79
CA PRO A 82 7.50 -3.16 -12.18
C PRO A 82 7.35 -4.67 -12.41
N LEU A 83 8.42 -5.32 -12.87
CA LEU A 83 8.41 -6.76 -13.10
C LEU A 83 8.39 -7.54 -11.79
N CYS A 84 9.20 -7.13 -10.81
CA CYS A 84 9.19 -7.71 -9.47
C CYS A 84 7.82 -7.51 -8.81
N GLU A 85 7.28 -6.29 -8.89
CA GLU A 85 5.97 -5.93 -8.35
C GLU A 85 4.86 -6.83 -8.90
N ALA A 86 4.79 -7.01 -10.22
CA ALA A 86 3.78 -7.86 -10.85
C ALA A 86 3.85 -9.32 -10.39
N ILE A 87 5.06 -9.91 -10.33
CA ILE A 87 5.23 -11.30 -9.89
C ILE A 87 4.88 -11.46 -8.41
N ASN A 88 5.29 -10.52 -7.56
CA ASN A 88 5.01 -10.62 -6.14
C ASN A 88 3.52 -10.39 -5.83
N ILE A 89 2.87 -9.44 -6.50
CA ILE A 89 1.42 -9.24 -6.36
C ILE A 89 0.69 -10.49 -6.84
N GLY A 90 1.07 -11.06 -8.00
CA GLY A 90 0.45 -12.27 -8.51
C GLY A 90 0.56 -13.46 -7.55
N LEU A 91 1.72 -13.62 -6.91
CA LEU A 91 1.92 -14.63 -5.85
C LEU A 91 1.00 -14.37 -4.64
N LEU A 92 0.90 -13.13 -4.17
CA LEU A 92 0.02 -12.78 -3.05
C LEU A 92 -1.46 -12.99 -3.40
N LEU A 93 -1.86 -12.73 -4.64
CA LEU A 93 -3.21 -13.04 -5.12
C LEU A 93 -3.46 -14.55 -5.16
N CYS A 94 -2.46 -15.36 -5.52
CA CYS A 94 -2.54 -16.83 -5.41
C CYS A 94 -2.74 -17.28 -3.96
N GLU A 95 -1.98 -16.71 -3.01
CA GLU A 95 -2.10 -16.99 -1.57
C GLU A 95 -3.51 -16.63 -1.03
N ASP A 96 -4.11 -15.56 -1.56
CA ASP A 96 -5.49 -15.13 -1.27
C ASP A 96 -6.57 -15.95 -2.02
N GLY A 97 -6.16 -16.92 -2.84
CA GLY A 97 -7.04 -17.87 -3.53
C GLY A 97 -7.39 -17.53 -4.98
N ILE A 98 -6.88 -16.42 -5.53
CA ILE A 98 -7.09 -16.04 -6.94
C ILE A 98 -6.00 -16.67 -7.80
N GLY A 99 -6.34 -17.73 -8.53
CA GLY A 99 -5.36 -18.46 -9.37
C GLY A 99 -4.37 -19.27 -8.55
N ALA A 100 -4.80 -19.84 -7.42
CA ALA A 100 -3.96 -20.63 -6.51
C ALA A 100 -3.22 -21.79 -7.21
N GLU A 101 -3.78 -22.35 -8.28
CA GLU A 101 -3.17 -23.38 -9.11
C GLU A 101 -1.87 -22.93 -9.81
N TYR A 102 -1.66 -21.62 -9.93
CA TYR A 102 -0.47 -21.01 -10.55
C TYR A 102 0.57 -20.54 -9.53
N GLN A 103 0.40 -20.85 -8.23
CA GLN A 103 1.32 -20.41 -7.19
C GLN A 103 2.79 -20.81 -7.47
N GLU A 104 3.03 -22.07 -7.85
CA GLU A 104 4.37 -22.57 -8.20
C GLU A 104 4.98 -21.81 -9.38
N LEU A 105 4.17 -21.43 -10.38
CA LEU A 105 4.63 -20.63 -11.52
C LEU A 105 5.16 -19.26 -11.08
N PHE A 106 4.48 -18.60 -10.12
CA PHE A 106 4.96 -17.33 -9.58
C PHE A 106 6.21 -17.48 -8.73
N ILE A 107 6.36 -18.58 -7.98
CA ILE A 107 7.59 -18.90 -7.23
C ILE A 107 8.75 -19.08 -8.21
N GLU A 108 8.58 -19.89 -9.25
CA GLU A 108 9.60 -20.09 -10.29
C GLU A 108 9.97 -18.77 -10.99
N ALA A 109 8.98 -17.92 -11.29
CA ALA A 109 9.21 -16.60 -11.88
C ALA A 109 10.01 -15.70 -10.92
N GLN A 110 9.70 -15.71 -9.62
CA GLN A 110 10.42 -14.94 -8.61
C GLN A 110 11.89 -15.38 -8.52
N GLU A 111 12.14 -16.69 -8.46
CA GLU A 111 13.50 -17.25 -8.46
C GLU A 111 14.27 -16.87 -9.73
N ALA A 112 13.60 -16.90 -10.89
CA ALA A 112 14.21 -16.53 -12.16
C ALA A 112 14.61 -15.05 -12.21
N ILE A 113 13.75 -14.13 -11.73
CA ILE A 113 14.07 -12.70 -11.65
C ILE A 113 15.18 -12.46 -10.61
N PHE A 114 15.14 -13.12 -9.46
CA PHE A 114 16.20 -13.03 -8.45
C PHE A 114 17.56 -13.45 -9.00
N ARG A 115 17.64 -14.62 -9.63
CA ARG A 115 18.88 -15.11 -10.24
C ARG A 115 19.40 -14.16 -11.32
N ALA A 116 18.50 -13.66 -12.19
CA ALA A 116 18.88 -12.78 -13.29
C ALA A 116 19.36 -11.40 -12.79
N SER A 117 18.66 -10.83 -11.80
CA SER A 117 19.04 -9.56 -11.17
C SER A 117 20.33 -9.68 -10.38
N ALA A 118 20.50 -10.73 -9.55
CA ALA A 118 21.73 -10.98 -8.79
C ALA A 118 22.96 -11.13 -9.70
N ARG A 119 22.80 -11.82 -10.85
CA ARG A 119 23.82 -11.87 -11.89
C ARG A 119 24.09 -10.48 -12.48
N GLY A 120 23.04 -9.68 -12.72
CA GLY A 120 23.14 -8.31 -13.19
C GLY A 120 23.98 -7.42 -12.27
N PHE A 121 23.74 -7.45 -10.96
CA PHE A 121 24.55 -6.69 -9.99
C PHE A 121 26.01 -7.12 -9.97
N ARG A 122 26.28 -8.44 -10.07
CA ARG A 122 27.65 -8.96 -10.07
C ARG A 122 28.44 -8.64 -11.34
N LEU A 123 27.77 -8.63 -12.50
CA LEU A 123 28.43 -8.51 -13.80
C LEU A 123 28.28 -7.12 -14.43
N GLY A 124 27.48 -6.24 -13.85
CA GLY A 124 27.11 -4.95 -14.43
C GLY A 124 26.17 -5.05 -15.64
N THR A 125 25.72 -6.26 -16.00
CA THR A 125 24.88 -6.50 -17.17
C THR A 125 23.55 -7.14 -16.78
N PHE A 126 22.48 -6.35 -16.78
CA PHE A 126 21.13 -6.79 -16.44
C PHE A 126 20.46 -7.46 -17.66
N ARG A 127 20.35 -8.78 -17.62
CA ARG A 127 19.79 -9.60 -18.70
C ARG A 127 19.01 -10.78 -18.13
N LEU A 128 17.90 -11.14 -18.77
CA LEU A 128 17.22 -12.41 -18.50
C LEU A 128 18.04 -13.58 -19.02
N ASP A 129 18.00 -14.70 -18.31
CA ASP A 129 18.51 -15.99 -18.81
C ASP A 129 17.40 -16.79 -19.50
N GLY A 130 17.76 -17.90 -20.15
CA GLY A 130 16.83 -18.76 -20.88
C GLY A 130 15.58 -19.14 -20.06
N PRO A 131 15.72 -19.65 -18.83
CA PRO A 131 14.56 -19.97 -18.00
C PRO A 131 13.73 -18.72 -17.65
N ALA A 132 14.35 -17.58 -17.32
CA ALA A 132 13.62 -16.35 -17.05
C ALA A 132 12.82 -15.85 -18.27
N ILE A 133 13.36 -16.00 -19.48
CA ILE A 133 12.67 -15.67 -20.74
C ILE A 133 11.45 -16.57 -20.96
N ALA A 134 11.49 -17.82 -20.50
CA ALA A 134 10.39 -18.78 -20.65
C ALA A 134 9.31 -18.61 -19.57
N THR A 135 9.69 -18.48 -18.31
CA THR A 135 8.76 -18.52 -17.16
C THR A 135 8.07 -17.18 -16.90
N ILE A 136 8.80 -16.06 -16.97
CA ILE A 136 8.25 -14.75 -16.62
C ILE A 136 7.03 -14.37 -17.48
N PRO A 137 7.04 -14.51 -18.83
CA PRO A 137 5.86 -14.20 -19.64
C PRO A 137 4.62 -15.00 -19.26
N GLN A 138 4.79 -16.25 -18.83
CA GLN A 138 3.68 -17.11 -18.44
C GLN A 138 3.05 -16.58 -17.15
N ALA A 139 3.88 -16.24 -16.15
CA ALA A 139 3.41 -15.62 -14.92
C ALA A 139 2.75 -14.26 -15.15
N LEU A 140 3.26 -13.45 -16.09
CA LEU A 140 2.64 -12.19 -16.48
C LEU A 140 1.24 -12.40 -17.07
N VAL A 141 1.07 -13.36 -17.98
CA VAL A 141 -0.26 -13.70 -18.53
C VAL A 141 -1.24 -14.11 -17.43
N VAL A 142 -0.79 -14.86 -16.43
CA VAL A 142 -1.63 -15.19 -15.26
C VAL A 142 -1.94 -13.93 -14.45
N ALA A 143 -0.98 -13.03 -14.24
CA ALA A 143 -1.21 -11.78 -13.55
C ALA A 143 -2.23 -10.88 -14.28
N ASP A 144 -2.18 -10.80 -15.62
CA ASP A 144 -3.20 -10.13 -16.44
C ASP A 144 -4.59 -10.71 -16.11
N ALA A 145 -4.74 -12.04 -16.13
CA ALA A 145 -6.00 -12.74 -15.85
C ALA A 145 -6.46 -12.54 -14.39
N GLN A 146 -5.56 -12.54 -13.42
CA GLN A 146 -5.88 -12.26 -12.02
C GLN A 146 -6.45 -10.84 -11.86
N LEU A 147 -5.89 -9.85 -12.55
CA LEU A 147 -6.38 -8.46 -12.50
C LEU A 147 -7.74 -8.28 -13.19
N GLU A 148 -8.20 -9.22 -14.02
CA GLU A 148 -9.57 -9.20 -14.57
C GLU A 148 -10.63 -9.56 -13.53
N VAL A 149 -10.28 -10.38 -12.54
CA VAL A 149 -11.22 -10.89 -11.53
C VAL A 149 -10.99 -10.31 -10.13
N ALA A 150 -9.81 -9.75 -9.86
CA ALA A 150 -9.47 -9.17 -8.57
C ALA A 150 -10.31 -7.92 -8.25
N LEU A 151 -10.70 -7.80 -6.98
CA LEU A 151 -11.32 -6.59 -6.46
C LEU A 151 -10.25 -5.59 -6.04
N ARG A 152 -10.63 -4.32 -5.93
CA ARG A 152 -9.72 -3.26 -5.45
C ARG A 152 -9.16 -3.58 -4.07
N GLY A 153 -9.98 -4.18 -3.20
CA GLY A 153 -9.56 -4.61 -1.88
C GLY A 153 -8.54 -5.74 -1.89
N ASP A 154 -8.56 -6.61 -2.90
CA ASP A 154 -7.59 -7.71 -3.03
C ASP A 154 -6.23 -7.15 -3.42
N LEU A 155 -6.20 -6.28 -4.44
CA LEU A 155 -4.97 -5.62 -4.86
C LEU A 155 -4.38 -4.74 -3.74
N ALA A 156 -5.21 -3.95 -3.05
CA ALA A 156 -4.75 -3.10 -1.96
C ALA A 156 -4.20 -3.90 -0.76
N ARG A 157 -4.75 -5.10 -0.48
CA ARG A 157 -4.20 -6.01 0.52
C ARG A 157 -2.86 -6.58 0.05
N ALA A 158 -2.80 -7.09 -1.19
CA ALA A 158 -1.56 -7.62 -1.76
C ALA A 158 -0.44 -6.57 -1.75
N GLU A 159 -0.70 -5.34 -2.17
CA GLU A 159 0.28 -4.24 -2.13
C GLU A 159 0.76 -3.95 -0.71
N ARG A 160 -0.15 -3.92 0.27
CA ARG A 160 0.19 -3.70 1.68
C ARG A 160 1.07 -4.82 2.21
N THR A 161 0.66 -6.07 2.00
CA THR A 161 1.42 -7.25 2.43
C THR A 161 2.80 -7.30 1.77
N MET A 162 2.90 -6.92 0.49
CA MET A 162 4.18 -6.73 -0.18
C MET A 162 5.06 -5.71 0.57
N ILE A 163 4.54 -4.53 0.88
CA ILE A 163 5.31 -3.47 1.58
C ILE A 163 5.73 -3.93 2.98
N GLU A 164 4.85 -4.63 3.70
CA GLU A 164 5.15 -5.22 5.01
C GLU A 164 6.30 -6.23 4.91
N ARG A 165 6.18 -7.22 4.01
CA ARG A 165 7.22 -8.22 3.76
C ARG A 165 8.55 -7.57 3.32
N ILE A 166 8.49 -6.50 2.52
CA ILE A 166 9.68 -5.70 2.14
C ILE A 166 10.39 -5.14 3.37
N ASN A 167 9.65 -4.57 4.30
CA ASN A 167 10.21 -3.93 5.49
C ASN A 167 10.77 -4.96 6.48
N GLU A 168 10.21 -6.17 6.50
CA GLU A 168 10.70 -7.30 7.30
C GLU A 168 11.93 -7.99 6.68
N GLY A 169 12.31 -7.61 5.46
CA GLY A 169 13.38 -8.29 4.71
C GLY A 169 12.96 -9.62 4.08
N ASN A 170 11.69 -9.98 4.17
CA ASN A 170 11.08 -11.20 3.63
C ASN A 170 10.51 -10.98 2.23
N PHE A 171 11.22 -10.23 1.36
CA PHE A 171 10.68 -9.87 0.06
C PHE A 171 11.72 -9.70 -1.02
N PHE A 172 11.32 -10.05 -2.24
CA PHE A 172 12.14 -9.88 -3.43
C PHE A 172 12.07 -8.44 -3.96
N LYS A 173 13.19 -7.72 -3.82
CA LYS A 173 13.49 -6.50 -4.57
C LYS A 173 14.59 -6.80 -5.58
N ALA A 174 14.50 -6.23 -6.79
CA ALA A 174 15.72 -5.97 -7.56
C ALA A 174 16.65 -5.16 -6.64
N ALA A 175 17.80 -5.74 -6.27
CA ALA A 175 18.57 -5.33 -5.10
C ALA A 175 18.82 -3.81 -5.04
N PRO A 176 18.87 -3.20 -3.84
CA PRO A 176 19.26 -1.81 -3.71
C PRO A 176 20.73 -1.63 -4.11
N LEU A 177 21.05 -0.49 -4.73
CA LEU A 177 22.41 0.06 -4.82
C LEU A 177 23.06 -0.06 -3.44
N ALA A 178 24.18 -0.78 -3.34
CA ALA A 178 25.09 -0.58 -2.23
C ALA A 178 25.51 0.90 -2.27
N ALA A 179 25.23 1.61 -1.18
CA ALA A 179 25.68 2.98 -0.97
C ALA A 179 27.21 3.06 -0.93
#